data_AF-A0A349W448-F1
#
_entry.id   AF-A0A349W448-F1
#
_cell.length_a   1.000
_cell.length_b   1.000
_cell.length_c   1.000
_cell.angle_alpha   90.00
_cell.angle_beta   90.00
_cell.angle_gamma   90.00
#
_symmetry.space_group_name_H-M   'P 1'
#
loop_
_entity.id
_entity.type
_entity.pdbx_description
1 polymer ?
#
loop_
_entity_poly.entity_id
_entity_poly.type
_entity_poly.pdbx_seq_one_letter_code
_entity_poly.pdbx_strand_id
1 'polypeptide(L)'
;FLTHKLNGLPLDELNDLIQTFRKYFKDYTFDSSIDTALLDLMRNDKKNLSNQIGFALLDQIGSCQYDIYVSEEDIIESLDFYRELITP
;
A
#
# COMPACT_ATOMS: atom_id res chain seq x y z
N PHE A 1 4.17 3.82 -0.36
CA PHE A 1 5.13 2.93 -1.01
C PHE A 1 4.68 2.52 -2.41
N LEU A 2 3.66 1.66 -2.56
CA LEU A 2 3.20 1.16 -3.88
C LEU A 2 2.97 2.25 -4.93
N THR A 3 2.35 3.35 -4.52
CA THR A 3 2.06 4.49 -5.40
C THR A 3 3.31 5.16 -5.98
N HIS A 4 4.40 5.20 -5.21
CA HIS A 4 5.70 5.69 -5.67
C HIS A 4 6.38 4.65 -6.56
N LYS A 5 6.35 3.37 -6.13
CA LYS A 5 7.00 2.27 -6.85
C LYS A 5 6.37 1.99 -8.21
N LEU A 6 5.04 2.00 -8.31
CA LEU A 6 4.29 1.47 -9.45
C LEU A 6 3.50 2.52 -10.23
N ASN A 7 3.20 3.68 -9.64
CA ASN A 7 2.37 4.71 -10.28
C ASN A 7 3.01 6.10 -10.31
N GLY A 8 4.32 6.17 -10.05
CA GLY A 8 5.12 7.37 -10.31
C GLY A 8 4.94 8.54 -9.33
N LEU A 9 4.26 8.35 -8.19
CA LEU A 9 4.15 9.41 -7.19
C LEU A 9 5.57 9.86 -6.76
N PRO A 10 5.92 11.15 -6.81
CA PRO A 10 7.23 11.63 -6.36
C PRO A 10 7.51 11.26 -4.91
N LEU A 11 8.79 11.04 -4.57
CA LEU A 11 9.20 10.68 -3.21
C LEU A 11 8.83 11.77 -2.19
N ASP A 12 8.93 13.04 -2.58
CA ASP A 12 8.57 14.17 -1.71
C ASP A 12 7.07 14.17 -1.37
N GLU A 13 6.20 13.85 -2.34
CA GLU A 13 4.75 13.71 -2.10
C GLU A 13 4.43 12.47 -1.25
N LEU A 14 5.14 11.36 -1.46
CA LEU A 14 5.02 10.18 -0.58
C LEU A 14 5.38 10.54 0.87
N ASN A 15 6.48 11.28 1.06
CA ASN A 15 6.94 11.71 2.38
C ASN A 15 5.96 12.68 3.04
N ASP A 16 5.40 13.63 2.29
CA ASP A 16 4.35 14.54 2.77
C ASP A 16 3.10 13.77 3.21
N LEU A 17 2.67 12.79 2.43
CA LEU A 17 1.53 11.92 2.76
C LEU A 17 1.79 11.14 4.06
N ILE A 18 2.96 10.52 4.20
CA ILE A 18 3.34 9.77 5.40
C ILE A 18 3.30 10.70 6.63
N GLN A 19 3.96 11.86 6.56
CA GLN A 19 4.02 12.82 7.67
C GLN A 19 2.62 13.32 8.05
N THR A 20 1.79 13.61 7.04
CA THR A 20 0.43 14.08 7.24
C THR A 20 -0.43 13.04 7.95
N PHE A 21 -0.43 11.78 7.51
CA PHE A 21 -1.21 10.74 8.18
C PHE A 21 -0.73 10.48 9.61
N ARG A 22 0.59 10.39 9.83
CA ARG A 22 1.18 10.16 11.15
C ARG A 22 0.97 11.32 12.13
N LYS A 23 0.74 12.53 11.63
CA LYS A 23 0.35 13.69 12.46
C LYS A 23 -1.04 13.52 13.08
N TYR A 24 -1.96 12.86 12.39
CA TYR A 24 -3.36 12.75 12.82
C TYR A 24 -3.75 11.37 13.36
N PHE A 25 -3.05 10.33 12.93
CA PHE A 25 -3.35 8.94 13.29
C PHE A 25 -2.14 8.30 13.96
N LYS A 26 -2.40 7.49 14.98
CA LYS A 26 -1.36 6.66 15.60
C LYS A 26 -1.00 5.52 14.64
N ASP A 27 0.28 5.16 14.66
CA ASP A 27 0.76 3.97 13.96
C ASP A 27 0.05 2.72 14.49
N TYR A 28 -0.36 1.84 13.58
CA TYR A 28 -0.94 0.54 13.89
C TYR A 28 0.10 -0.56 13.70
N THR A 29 0.43 -1.30 14.76
CA THR A 29 1.44 -2.37 14.71
C THR A 29 0.81 -3.72 14.45
N PHE A 30 1.45 -4.51 13.57
CA PHE A 30 1.10 -5.89 13.28
C PHE A 30 2.34 -6.69 12.88
N ASP A 31 2.26 -8.01 13.01
CA ASP A 31 3.36 -8.93 12.74
C ASP A 31 3.28 -9.52 11.33
N SER A 32 4.40 -9.91 10.73
CA SER A 32 4.41 -10.52 9.38
C SER A 32 3.68 -11.88 9.32
N SER A 33 3.43 -12.53 10.45
CA SER A 33 2.62 -13.76 10.51
C SER A 33 1.20 -13.61 9.97
N ILE A 34 0.66 -12.39 9.88
CA ILE A 34 -0.68 -12.16 9.31
C ILE A 34 -0.67 -11.84 7.81
N ASP A 35 0.49 -11.75 7.17
CA ASP A 35 0.60 -11.32 5.77
C ASP A 35 -0.19 -12.25 4.82
N THR A 36 -0.14 -13.57 5.04
CA THR A 36 -0.95 -14.53 4.27
C THR A 36 -2.44 -14.27 4.42
N ALA A 37 -2.91 -13.98 5.64
CA ALA A 37 -4.32 -13.67 5.89
C ALA A 37 -4.73 -12.35 5.22
N LEU A 38 -3.85 -11.35 5.21
CA LEU A 38 -4.08 -10.09 4.51
C LEU A 38 -4.19 -10.30 3.00
N LEU A 39 -3.28 -11.08 2.40
CA LEU A 39 -3.33 -11.44 0.98
C LEU A 39 -4.63 -12.17 0.63
N ASP A 40 -5.06 -13.14 1.45
CA ASP A 40 -6.31 -13.85 1.23
C ASP A 40 -7.54 -12.93 1.32
N LEU A 41 -7.54 -11.99 2.25
CA LEU A 41 -8.60 -10.97 2.34
C LEU A 41 -8.60 -10.07 1.09
N MET A 42 -7.43 -9.62 0.65
CA MET A 42 -7.29 -8.80 -0.56
C MET A 42 -7.76 -9.54 -1.82
N ARG A 43 -7.43 -10.84 -1.97
CA ARG A 43 -7.87 -11.69 -3.09
C ARG A 43 -9.39 -11.83 -3.18
N ASN A 44 -10.09 -11.77 -2.05
CA ASN A 44 -11.55 -11.88 -1.98
C ASN A 44 -12.29 -10.54 -2.21
N ASP A 45 -11.57 -9.43 -2.44
CA ASP A 45 -12.21 -8.17 -2.80
C ASP A 45 -12.95 -8.30 -4.14
N LYS A 46 -14.17 -7.78 -4.20
CA LYS A 46 -15.07 -7.90 -5.38
C LYS A 46 -14.52 -7.25 -6.65
N LYS A 47 -13.42 -6.49 -6.56
CA LYS A 47 -12.75 -5.83 -7.69
C LYS A 47 -11.75 -6.72 -8.43
N ASN A 48 -11.44 -7.91 -7.91
CA ASN A 48 -10.41 -8.75 -8.52
C ASN A 48 -10.94 -9.51 -9.73
N LEU A 49 -10.25 -9.37 -10.86
CA LEU A 49 -10.46 -10.17 -12.07
C LEU A 49 -9.44 -11.31 -12.08
N SER A 50 -9.92 -12.55 -12.16
CA SER A 50 -9.08 -13.72 -12.47
C SER A 50 -7.80 -13.87 -11.62
N ASN A 51 -7.93 -13.78 -10.28
CA ASN A 51 -6.84 -13.87 -9.29
C ASN A 51 -5.85 -12.67 -9.23
N GLN A 52 -6.13 -11.56 -9.89
CA GLN A 52 -5.28 -10.36 -9.79
C GLN A 52 -5.82 -9.40 -8.74
N ILE A 53 -4.95 -8.89 -7.85
CA ILE A 53 -5.32 -7.92 -6.82
C ILE A 53 -5.21 -6.51 -7.40
N GLY A 54 -6.35 -5.83 -7.55
CA GLY A 54 -6.43 -4.48 -8.10
C GLY A 54 -6.37 -3.38 -7.03
N PHE A 55 -5.54 -2.36 -7.26
CA PHE A 55 -5.43 -1.17 -6.41
C PHE A 55 -5.78 0.10 -7.18
N ALA A 56 -6.24 1.10 -6.43
CA ALA A 56 -6.20 2.49 -6.86
C ALA A 56 -4.93 3.13 -6.26
N LEU A 57 -4.00 3.59 -7.11
CA LEU A 57 -2.76 4.21 -6.67
C LEU A 57 -2.74 5.68 -7.12
N LEU A 58 -2.21 6.57 -6.28
CA LEU A 58 -2.01 7.98 -6.62
C LEU A 58 -0.91 8.13 -7.67
N ASP A 59 -1.09 9.03 -8.62
CA ASP A 59 -0.01 9.53 -9.48
C ASP A 59 0.45 10.93 -9.05
N GLN A 60 -0.41 11.65 -8.34
CA GLN A 60 -0.15 12.94 -7.67
C GLN A 60 -1.20 13.16 -6.56
N ILE A 61 -0.94 14.05 -5.61
CA ILE A 61 -1.94 14.42 -4.60
C ILE A 61 -3.23 14.94 -5.27
N GLY A 62 -4.35 14.26 -5.01
CA GLY A 62 -5.67 14.60 -5.56
C GLY A 62 -6.06 13.85 -6.83
N SER A 63 -5.21 12.95 -7.34
CA SER A 63 -5.49 12.11 -8.52
C SER A 63 -5.02 10.67 -8.30
N CYS A 64 -5.74 9.70 -8.86
CA CYS A 64 -5.35 8.30 -8.84
C CYS A 64 -5.71 7.59 -10.14
N GLN A 65 -4.97 6.52 -10.40
CA GLN A 65 -5.28 5.55 -11.43
C GLN A 65 -5.87 4.30 -10.79
N TYR A 66 -6.82 3.68 -11.49
CA TYR A 66 -7.54 2.49 -11.06
C TYR A 66 -7.06 1.28 -11.85
N ASP A 67 -7.49 0.09 -11.41
CA ASP A 67 -7.20 -1.19 -12.07
C ASP A 67 -5.68 -1.45 -12.23
N ILE A 68 -4.88 -0.96 -11.27
CA ILE A 68 -3.46 -1.30 -11.20
C ILE A 68 -3.35 -2.63 -10.47
N TYR A 69 -3.00 -3.67 -11.22
CA TYR A 69 -2.79 -5.00 -10.68
C TYR A 69 -1.40 -5.09 -10.04
N VAL A 70 -1.36 -5.43 -8.76
CA VAL A 70 -0.13 -5.46 -7.96
C VAL A 70 0.22 -6.91 -7.65
N SER A 71 1.51 -7.26 -7.76
CA SER A 71 1.99 -8.60 -7.42
C SER A 71 1.95 -8.82 -5.90
N GLU A 72 1.89 -10.08 -5.47
CA GLU A 72 1.95 -10.40 -4.04
C GLU A 72 3.28 -9.98 -3.43
N GLU A 73 4.38 -10.12 -4.18
CA GLU A 73 5.71 -9.66 -3.78
C GLU A 73 5.74 -8.16 -3.49
N ASP A 74 5.15 -7.33 -4.37
CA ASP A 74 5.04 -5.89 -4.17
C ASP A 74 4.17 -5.53 -2.95
N ILE A 75 3.10 -6.29 -2.71
CA ILE A 75 2.24 -6.10 -1.53
C ILE A 75 3.03 -6.39 -0.26
N ILE A 76 3.73 -7.53 -0.20
CA ILE A 76 4.56 -7.91 0.96
C ILE A 76 5.62 -6.84 1.21
N GLU A 77 6.33 -6.38 0.18
CA GLU A 77 7.32 -5.31 0.32
C GLU A 77 6.71 -4.01 0.84
N SER A 78 5.47 -3.70 0.43
CA SER A 78 4.76 -2.53 0.97
C SER A 78 4.37 -2.68 2.43
N LEU A 79 4.04 -3.90 2.89
CA LEU A 79 3.76 -4.17 4.29
C LEU A 79 5.03 -4.09 5.13
N ASP A 80 6.15 -4.62 4.62
CA ASP A 80 7.47 -4.51 5.24
C ASP A 80 7.91 -3.06 5.39
N PHE A 81 7.80 -2.27 4.31
CA PHE A 81 8.08 -0.83 4.35
C PHE A 81 7.30 -0.13 5.47
N TYR A 82 6.01 -0.45 5.63
CA TYR A 82 5.20 0.14 6.68
C TYR A 82 5.66 -0.31 8.08
N ARG A 83 5.98 -1.59 8.27
CA ARG A 83 6.52 -2.11 9.54
C ARG A 83 7.84 -1.44 9.93
N GLU A 84 8.75 -1.28 8.99
CA GLU A 84 10.02 -0.58 9.19
C GLU A 84 9.78 0.89 9.55
N LEU A 85 8.84 1.56 8.87
CA LEU A 85 8.50 2.97 9.11
C LEU A 85 7.97 3.25 10.52
N ILE A 86 7.30 2.29 11.15
CA ILE A 86 6.70 2.41 12.48
C ILE A 86 7.56 1.79 13.58
N THR A 87 8.70 1.19 13.23
CA THR A 87 9.64 0.66 14.22
C THR A 87 10.23 1.83 15.03
N PRO A 88 10.28 1.75 16.38
CA PRO A 88 10.77 2.83 17.24
C PRO A 88 12.22 3.27 16.99
#